data_AF-A0A1X0P942-F1
#
_entry.id   AF-A0A1X0P942-F1
#
_cell.length_a   1.000
_cell.length_b   1.000
_cell.length_c   1.000
_cell.angle_alpha   90.00
_cell.angle_beta   90.00
_cell.angle_gamma   90.00
#
_symmetry.space_group_name_H-M   'P 1'
#
loop_
_entity.id
_entity.type
_entity.pdbx_description
1 polymer ?
#
loop_
_entity_poly.entity_id
_entity_poly.type
_entity_poly.pdbx_seq_one_letter_code
_entity_poly.pdbx_strand_id
1 'polypeptide(L)'
;MPVRPKQTASTLWLEQQREREYQQHRKRVAEQKACIDNKPPCSQSLSNKRALMEEERRKRIEGENRRLVANMAIIMERGGGIDNKEPWRSTNGARDAERRRERERQRIAEENMKMLKRLQGTKSVYSVEKWEADREVNEEYVARLSRYTYEPSSSHETYDDE
;
A
#
# COMPACT_ATOMS: atom_id res chain seq x y z
N MET A 1 30.67 -57.61 67.82
CA MET A 1 30.40 -58.39 66.60
C MET A 1 29.08 -59.13 66.81
N PRO A 2 28.04 -58.98 65.97
CA PRO A 2 26.83 -59.77 66.14
C PRO A 2 27.15 -61.26 65.94
N VAL A 3 26.90 -62.07 66.97
CA VAL A 3 27.12 -63.52 66.94
C VAL A 3 26.10 -64.14 65.99
N ARG A 4 26.57 -64.84 64.95
CA ARG A 4 25.68 -65.52 64.01
C ARG A 4 25.09 -66.76 64.69
N PRO A 5 23.76 -66.97 64.62
CA PRO A 5 23.14 -68.17 65.18
C PRO A 5 23.68 -69.43 64.50
N LYS A 6 23.75 -70.54 65.25
CA LYS A 6 24.22 -71.82 64.73
C LYS A 6 23.29 -72.31 63.62
N GLN A 7 23.84 -72.63 62.45
CA GLN A 7 23.07 -73.13 61.32
C GLN A 7 22.54 -74.53 61.62
N THR A 8 21.23 -74.72 61.51
CA THR A 8 20.57 -76.03 61.56
C THR A 8 20.25 -76.51 60.15
N ALA A 9 19.99 -77.81 59.98
CA ALA A 9 19.66 -78.38 58.67
C ALA A 9 18.46 -77.67 58.02
N SER A 10 17.46 -77.27 58.82
CA SER A 10 16.29 -76.50 58.37
C SER A 10 16.67 -75.10 57.87
N THR A 11 17.55 -74.39 58.57
CA THR A 11 17.97 -73.03 58.15
C THR A 11 18.79 -73.06 56.86
N LEU A 12 19.65 -74.08 56.70
CA LEU A 12 20.45 -74.27 55.49
C LEU A 12 19.57 -74.60 54.28
N TRP A 13 18.55 -75.44 54.48
CA TRP A 13 17.61 -75.80 53.41
C TRP A 13 16.78 -74.59 52.96
N LEU A 14 16.30 -73.79 53.92
CA LEU A 14 15.57 -72.55 53.63
C LEU A 14 16.44 -71.53 52.89
N GLU A 15 17.70 -71.37 53.30
CA GLU A 15 18.66 -70.49 52.63
C GLU A 15 18.92 -70.95 51.19
N GLN A 16 19.11 -72.26 50.97
CA GLN A 16 19.25 -72.82 49.62
C GLN A 16 18.01 -72.59 48.76
N GLN A 17 16.81 -72.74 49.33
CA GLN A 17 15.57 -72.52 48.60
C GLN A 17 15.41 -71.05 48.19
N ARG A 18 15.74 -70.12 49.10
CA ARG A 18 15.76 -68.68 48.81
C ARG A 18 16.78 -68.34 47.72
N GLU A 19 17.96 -68.94 47.76
CA GLU A 19 19.00 -68.77 46.74
C GLU A 19 18.47 -69.23 45.36
N ARG A 20 17.80 -70.39 45.30
CA ARG A 20 17.19 -70.92 44.08
C ARG A 20 16.09 -70.01 43.54
N GLU A 21 15.19 -69.54 44.39
CA GLU A 21 14.11 -68.63 44.01
C GLU A 21 14.66 -67.30 43.51
N TYR A 22 15.68 -66.77 44.18
CA TYR A 22 16.37 -65.55 43.77
C TYR A 22 17.00 -65.71 42.38
N GLN A 23 17.70 -66.82 42.14
CA GLN A 23 18.28 -67.11 40.83
C GLN A 23 17.21 -67.26 39.74
N GLN A 24 16.08 -67.91 40.03
CA GLN A 24 14.97 -68.00 39.07
C GLN A 24 14.36 -66.64 38.77
N HIS A 25 14.15 -65.80 39.79
CA HIS A 25 13.66 -64.44 39.59
C HIS A 25 14.62 -63.60 38.74
N ARG A 26 15.93 -63.67 39.03
CA ARG A 26 16.98 -63.00 38.25
C ARG A 26 16.98 -63.44 36.78
N LYS A 27 16.78 -64.73 36.51
CA LYS A 27 16.64 -65.26 35.15
C LYS A 27 15.40 -64.68 34.45
N ARG A 28 14.23 -64.69 35.11
CA ARG A 28 12.99 -64.12 34.55
C ARG A 28 13.12 -62.64 34.22
N VAL A 29 13.76 -61.85 35.09
CA VAL A 29 13.99 -60.42 34.86
C VAL A 29 14.95 -60.20 33.69
N ALA A 30 16.00 -61.02 33.57
CA ALA A 30 16.95 -60.93 32.46
C ALA A 30 16.34 -61.35 31.11
N GLU A 31 15.44 -62.32 31.11
CA GLU A 31 14.75 -62.83 29.92
C GLU A 31 13.54 -61.99 29.52
N GLN A 32 13.05 -61.13 30.41
CA GLN A 32 11.90 -60.27 30.15
C GLN A 32 12.21 -59.26 29.04
N LYS A 33 11.51 -59.37 27.91
CA LYS A 33 11.63 -58.43 26.80
C LYS A 33 10.99 -57.08 27.18
N ALA A 34 11.66 -55.98 26.82
CA ALA A 34 11.08 -54.66 26.98
C ALA A 34 9.81 -54.53 26.12
N CYS A 35 8.68 -54.18 26.74
CA CYS A 35 7.39 -53.98 26.07
C CYS A 35 7.26 -52.59 25.44
N ILE A 36 8.16 -51.66 25.81
CA ILE A 36 8.16 -50.27 25.36
C ILE A 36 9.46 -50.04 24.60
N ASP A 37 9.34 -49.49 23.39
CA ASP A 37 10.49 -49.06 22.62
C ASP A 37 11.08 -47.79 23.24
N ASN A 38 12.18 -47.96 23.97
CA ASN A 38 12.96 -46.85 24.54
C ASN A 38 14.17 -46.49 23.67
N LYS A 39 14.24 -47.00 22.43
CA LYS A 39 15.34 -46.64 21.53
C LYS A 39 15.15 -45.17 21.11
N PRO A 40 16.25 -44.39 21.02
CA PRO A 40 16.17 -43.08 20.41
C PRO A 40 15.67 -43.24 18.97
N PRO A 41 14.78 -42.34 18.49
CA PRO A 41 14.34 -42.39 17.10
C PRO A 41 15.57 -42.36 16.20
N CYS A 42 15.56 -43.18 15.15
CA CYS A 42 16.62 -43.19 14.15
C CYS A 42 16.85 -41.75 13.68
N SER A 43 18.09 -41.26 13.79
CA SER A 43 18.44 -39.90 13.40
C SER A 43 18.01 -39.68 11.95
N GLN A 44 16.90 -38.97 11.75
CA GLN A 44 16.49 -38.61 10.40
C GLN A 44 17.58 -37.72 9.84
N SER A 45 18.32 -38.23 8.86
CA SER A 45 19.39 -37.50 8.22
C SER A 45 18.80 -36.24 7.59
N LEU A 46 19.01 -35.09 8.26
CA LEU A 46 18.61 -33.76 7.79
C LEU A 46 19.25 -33.42 6.42
N SER A 47 20.18 -34.25 5.94
CA SER A 47 20.81 -34.17 4.63
C SER A 47 19.79 -34.10 3.50
N ASN A 48 18.74 -34.91 3.53
CA ASN A 48 17.79 -34.96 2.41
C ASN A 48 16.92 -33.70 2.36
N LYS A 49 16.48 -33.19 3.52
CA LYS A 49 15.71 -31.95 3.58
C LYS A 49 16.57 -30.74 3.21
N ARG A 50 17.83 -30.70 3.64
CA ARG A 50 18.79 -29.64 3.25
C ARG A 50 19.05 -29.65 1.75
N ALA A 51 19.32 -30.82 1.16
CA ALA A 51 19.51 -30.96 -0.28
C ALA A 51 18.29 -30.50 -1.07
N LEU A 52 17.08 -30.88 -0.66
CA LEU A 52 15.85 -30.43 -1.31
C LEU A 52 15.66 -28.91 -1.23
N MET A 53 15.90 -28.30 -0.06
CA MET A 53 15.81 -26.84 0.09
C MET A 53 16.86 -26.11 -0.75
N GLU A 54 18.07 -26.66 -0.86
CA GLU A 54 19.11 -26.11 -1.72
C GLU A 54 18.75 -26.23 -3.21
N GLU A 55 18.19 -27.35 -3.64
CA GLU A 55 17.69 -27.52 -5.01
C GLU A 55 16.55 -26.56 -5.34
N GLU A 56 15.58 -26.39 -4.44
CA GLU A 56 14.48 -25.42 -4.61
C GLU A 56 15.01 -23.99 -4.72
N ARG A 57 15.98 -23.63 -3.87
CA ARG A 57 16.65 -22.32 -3.92
C ARG A 57 17.38 -22.14 -5.24
N ARG A 58 18.12 -23.14 -5.72
CA ARG A 58 18.85 -23.09 -7.00
C ARG A 58 17.89 -22.94 -8.17
N LYS A 59 16.79 -23.71 -8.22
CA LYS A 59 15.74 -23.59 -9.24
C LYS A 59 15.14 -22.19 -9.29
N ARG A 60 14.90 -21.56 -8.14
CA ARG A 60 14.41 -20.18 -8.06
C ARG A 60 15.40 -19.19 -8.65
N ILE A 61 16.66 -19.27 -8.23
CA ILE A 61 17.75 -18.40 -8.73
C ILE A 61 17.92 -18.58 -10.24
N GLU A 62 17.90 -19.81 -10.75
CA GLU A 62 18.00 -20.08 -12.19
C GLU A 62 16.82 -19.51 -12.98
N GLY A 63 15.59 -19.61 -12.46
CA GLY A 63 14.42 -19.00 -13.07
C GLY A 63 14.52 -17.48 -13.15
N GLU A 64 14.96 -16.84 -12.07
CA GLU A 64 15.18 -15.38 -12.03
C GLU A 64 16.31 -14.96 -12.97
N ASN A 65 17.42 -15.70 -13.01
CA ASN A 65 18.54 -15.43 -13.91
C ASN A 65 18.12 -15.54 -15.38
N ARG A 66 17.33 -16.55 -15.75
CA ARG A 66 16.78 -16.66 -17.12
C ARG A 66 15.91 -15.45 -17.48
N ARG A 67 15.04 -15.02 -16.57
CA ARG A 67 14.19 -13.84 -16.76
C ARG A 67 15.02 -12.57 -16.92
N LEU A 68 16.06 -12.42 -16.09
CA LEU A 68 16.98 -11.30 -16.16
C LEU A 68 17.71 -11.26 -17.50
N VAL A 69 18.28 -12.38 -17.94
CA VAL A 69 18.97 -12.48 -19.24
C VAL A 69 18.04 -12.17 -20.41
N ALA A 70 16.81 -12.69 -20.40
CA ALA A 70 15.81 -12.38 -21.43
C ALA A 70 15.49 -10.88 -21.47
N ASN A 71 15.27 -10.25 -20.31
CA ASN A 71 15.02 -8.81 -20.23
C ASN A 71 16.23 -7.99 -20.69
N MET A 72 17.45 -8.39 -20.32
CA MET A 72 18.68 -7.73 -20.77
C MET A 72 18.85 -7.83 -22.28
N ALA A 73 18.57 -8.99 -22.88
CA ALA A 73 18.62 -9.18 -24.33
C ALA A 73 17.65 -8.23 -25.05
N ILE A 74 16.40 -8.13 -24.55
CA ILE A 74 15.40 -7.18 -25.08
C ILE A 74 15.90 -5.74 -24.96
N ILE A 75 16.49 -5.36 -23.81
CA ILE A 75 17.02 -4.01 -23.60
C ILE A 75 18.19 -3.72 -24.56
N MET A 76 19.09 -4.68 -24.75
CA MET A 76 20.24 -4.58 -25.66
C MET A 76 19.78 -4.46 -27.11
N GLU A 77 18.82 -5.28 -27.54
CA GLU A 77 18.22 -5.21 -28.88
C GLU A 77 17.50 -3.88 -29.12
N ARG A 78 16.75 -3.39 -28.12
CA ARG A 78 16.01 -2.12 -28.19
C ARG A 78 16.89 -0.88 -27.97
N GLY A 79 18.16 -1.05 -27.59
CA GLY A 79 19.11 0.04 -27.36
C GLY A 79 18.81 0.92 -26.14
N GLY A 80 18.13 0.39 -25.12
CA GLY A 80 17.87 1.10 -23.85
C GLY A 80 16.92 2.30 -23.93
N GLY A 81 16.24 2.51 -25.06
CA GLY A 81 15.23 3.56 -25.17
C GLY A 81 13.97 3.22 -24.39
N ILE A 82 13.52 4.12 -23.50
CA ILE A 82 12.12 4.17 -23.08
C ILE A 82 11.29 4.28 -24.36
N ASP A 83 10.18 3.55 -24.45
CA ASP A 83 9.19 3.69 -25.51
C ASP A 83 8.43 5.01 -25.44
N ASN A 84 9.15 6.13 -25.28
CA ASN A 84 8.64 7.42 -25.66
C ASN A 84 8.85 7.66 -27.17
N LYS A 85 8.88 6.58 -27.95
CA LYS A 85 8.63 6.63 -29.38
C LYS A 85 7.17 6.26 -29.54
N GLU A 86 6.32 7.28 -29.45
CA GLU A 86 4.88 7.18 -29.59
C GLU A 86 4.47 6.11 -30.62
N PRO A 87 3.77 5.02 -30.23
CA PRO A 87 3.07 4.16 -31.20
C PRO A 87 1.89 4.90 -31.87
N TRP A 88 1.72 6.20 -31.60
CA TRP A 88 0.61 7.04 -32.01
C TRP A 88 0.95 8.08 -33.07
N ARG A 89 2.22 8.23 -33.48
CA ARG A 89 2.56 9.03 -34.66
C ARG A 89 2.23 8.26 -35.94
N SER A 90 0.93 8.04 -36.16
CA SER A 90 0.41 7.99 -37.53
C SER A 90 1.00 9.20 -38.28
N THR A 91 1.56 8.98 -39.46
CA THR A 91 2.12 10.04 -40.32
C THR A 91 1.11 11.18 -40.57
N ASN A 92 -0.19 10.90 -40.37
CA ASN A 92 -1.30 11.85 -40.48
C ASN A 92 -1.78 12.41 -39.12
N GLY A 93 -1.38 11.83 -37.99
CA GLY A 93 -1.83 12.22 -36.65
C GLY A 93 -1.46 13.66 -36.27
N ALA A 94 -0.31 14.17 -36.73
CA ALA A 94 0.08 15.57 -36.52
C ALA A 94 -0.85 16.54 -37.28
N ARG A 95 -1.17 16.24 -38.55
CA ARG A 95 -2.08 17.05 -39.37
C ARG A 95 -3.53 16.97 -38.88
N ASP A 96 -3.95 15.80 -38.40
CA ASP A 96 -5.28 15.59 -37.83
C ASP A 96 -5.43 16.26 -36.45
N ALA A 97 -4.36 16.30 -35.65
CA ALA A 97 -4.33 17.01 -34.38
C ALA A 97 -4.34 18.54 -34.55
N GLU A 98 -3.60 19.06 -35.53
CA GLU A 98 -3.64 20.48 -35.89
C GLU A 98 -5.03 20.89 -36.40
N ARG A 99 -5.61 20.11 -37.31
CA ARG A 99 -6.97 20.34 -37.82
C ARG A 99 -8.02 20.27 -36.71
N ARG A 100 -7.89 19.34 -35.75
CA ARG A 100 -8.80 19.29 -34.58
C ARG A 100 -8.67 20.53 -33.72
N ARG A 101 -7.44 20.95 -33.38
CA ARG A 101 -7.18 22.16 -32.59
C ARG A 101 -7.72 23.41 -33.29
N GLU A 102 -7.57 23.51 -34.61
CA GLU A 102 -8.07 24.65 -35.36
C GLU A 102 -9.60 24.71 -35.37
N ARG A 103 -10.28 23.57 -35.56
CA ARG A 103 -11.75 23.48 -35.46
C ARG A 103 -12.25 23.85 -34.06
N GLU A 104 -11.57 23.39 -33.02
CA GLU A 104 -11.91 23.72 -31.64
C GLU A 104 -11.71 25.21 -31.35
N ARG A 105 -10.62 25.81 -31.86
CA ARG A 105 -10.38 27.25 -31.76
C ARG A 105 -11.45 28.06 -32.47
N GLN A 106 -11.87 27.64 -33.66
CA GLN A 106 -12.96 28.29 -34.41
C GLN A 106 -14.28 28.21 -33.64
N ARG A 107 -14.63 27.02 -33.12
CA ARG A 107 -15.83 26.84 -32.29
C ARG A 107 -15.82 27.76 -31.07
N ILE A 108 -14.71 27.81 -30.32
CA ILE A 108 -14.58 28.68 -29.14
C ILE A 108 -14.72 30.16 -29.54
N ALA A 109 -14.14 30.57 -30.67
CA ALA A 109 -14.24 31.94 -31.15
C ALA A 109 -15.70 32.31 -31.51
N GLU A 110 -16.43 31.43 -32.17
CA GLU A 110 -17.85 31.63 -32.50
C GLU A 110 -18.71 31.71 -31.23
N GLU A 111 -18.48 30.82 -30.26
CA GLU A 111 -19.17 30.84 -28.96
C GLU A 111 -18.87 32.14 -28.20
N ASN A 112 -17.61 32.58 -28.17
CA ASN A 112 -17.20 33.84 -27.56
C ASN A 112 -17.84 35.05 -28.23
N MET A 113 -17.90 35.08 -29.57
CA MET A 113 -18.59 36.15 -30.30
C MET A 113 -20.09 36.19 -29.98
N LYS A 114 -20.74 35.03 -29.83
CA LYS A 114 -22.16 34.95 -29.45
C LYS A 114 -22.38 35.47 -28.03
N MET A 115 -21.51 35.10 -27.09
CA MET A 115 -21.55 35.62 -25.72
C MET A 115 -21.32 37.14 -25.69
N LEU A 116 -20.35 37.65 -26.44
CA LEU A 116 -20.06 39.08 -26.53
C LEU A 116 -21.26 39.86 -27.06
N LYS A 117 -21.89 39.40 -28.15
CA LYS A 117 -23.11 40.02 -28.69
C LYS A 117 -24.24 40.05 -27.66
N ARG A 118 -24.38 38.99 -26.88
CA ARG A 118 -25.38 38.93 -25.80
C ARG A 118 -25.07 39.96 -24.71
N LEU A 119 -23.82 40.02 -24.25
CA LEU A 119 -23.39 40.98 -23.22
C LEU A 119 -23.55 42.43 -23.67
N GLN A 120 -23.21 42.74 -24.92
CA GLN A 120 -23.38 44.08 -25.48
C GLN A 120 -24.86 44.43 -25.71
N GLY A 121 -25.69 43.44 -26.08
CA GLY A 121 -27.12 43.64 -26.30
C GLY A 121 -27.94 43.70 -25.00
N THR A 122 -27.43 43.18 -23.89
CA THR A 122 -28.08 43.31 -22.58
C THR A 122 -27.88 44.71 -22.03
N LYS A 123 -28.98 45.44 -21.82
CA LYS A 123 -28.95 46.70 -21.08
C LYS A 123 -28.77 46.43 -19.58
N SER A 124 -28.08 47.32 -18.88
CA SER A 124 -28.01 47.28 -17.43
C SER A 124 -29.42 47.42 -16.84
N VAL A 125 -29.73 46.62 -15.82
CA VAL A 125 -31.00 46.74 -15.07
C VAL A 125 -31.02 48.05 -14.27
N TYR A 126 -29.84 48.53 -13.90
CA TYR A 126 -29.65 49.77 -13.16
C TYR A 126 -29.29 50.90 -14.12
N SER A 127 -30.03 52.00 -14.02
CA SER A 127 -29.68 53.27 -14.68
C SER A 127 -28.93 54.12 -13.68
N VAL A 128 -27.66 54.40 -13.96
CA VAL A 128 -26.80 55.23 -13.11
C VAL A 128 -27.41 56.63 -12.96
N GLU A 129 -27.90 57.22 -14.05
CA GLU A 129 -28.57 58.53 -14.04
C GLU A 129 -29.78 58.54 -13.11
N LYS A 130 -30.58 57.46 -13.12
CA LYS A 130 -31.73 57.34 -12.22
C LYS A 130 -31.27 57.22 -10.77
N TRP A 131 -30.23 56.44 -10.52
CA TRP A 131 -29.68 56.26 -9.18
C TRP A 131 -29.06 57.53 -8.62
N GLU A 132 -28.40 58.32 -9.46
CA GLU A 132 -27.87 59.64 -9.09
C GLU A 132 -28.99 60.61 -8.72
N ALA A 133 -30.05 60.67 -9.55
CA ALA A 133 -31.22 61.51 -9.25
C ALA A 133 -31.97 61.05 -7.98
N ASP A 134 -32.23 59.74 -7.84
CA ASP A 134 -32.87 59.19 -6.65
C ASP A 134 -32.01 59.43 -5.40
N ARG A 135 -30.67 59.39 -5.53
CA ARG A 135 -29.72 59.70 -4.46
C ARG A 135 -29.80 61.17 -4.05
N GLU A 136 -29.78 62.10 -5.00
CA GLU A 136 -29.85 63.54 -4.70
C GLU A 136 -31.13 63.90 -3.94
N VAL A 137 -32.27 63.36 -4.38
CA VAL A 137 -33.57 63.53 -3.70
C VAL A 137 -33.54 62.93 -2.29
N ASN A 138 -32.94 61.75 -2.14
CA ASN A 138 -32.81 61.10 -0.83
C ASN A 138 -31.88 61.87 0.11
N GLU A 139 -30.79 62.46 -0.39
CA GLU A 139 -29.89 63.32 0.38
C GLU A 139 -30.61 64.58 0.88
N GLU A 140 -31.48 65.20 0.06
CA GLU A 140 -32.33 66.31 0.49
C GLU A 140 -33.31 65.91 1.61
N TYR A 141 -33.96 64.75 1.47
CA TYR A 141 -34.86 64.24 2.51
C TYR A 141 -34.11 63.95 3.81
N VAL A 142 -32.93 63.35 3.73
CA VAL A 142 -32.10 63.07 4.90
C VAL A 142 -31.69 64.37 5.58
N ALA A 143 -31.24 65.39 4.84
CA ALA A 143 -30.90 66.70 5.39
C ALA A 143 -32.08 67.39 6.09
N ARG A 144 -33.30 67.24 5.54
CA ARG A 144 -34.52 67.80 6.14
C ARG A 144 -34.98 67.05 7.38
N LEU A 145 -34.78 65.73 7.44
CA LEU A 145 -35.20 64.87 8.55
C LEU A 145 -34.13 64.76 9.65
N SER A 146 -32.87 65.09 9.35
CA SER A 146 -31.77 64.97 10.29
C SER A 146 -31.85 66.02 11.39
N ARG A 147 -31.69 65.58 12.65
CA ARG A 147 -31.59 66.46 13.82
C ARG A 147 -30.29 67.28 13.84
N TYR A 148 -29.25 66.79 13.18
CA TYR A 148 -27.92 67.39 13.12
C TYR A 148 -27.55 67.67 11.66
N THR A 149 -26.57 68.54 11.42
CA THR A 149 -26.11 68.90 10.07
C THR A 149 -25.69 67.65 9.29
N TYR A 150 -26.35 67.39 8.16
CA TYR A 150 -26.04 66.28 7.27
C TYR A 150 -25.00 66.72 6.24
N GLU A 151 -23.90 65.98 6.14
CA GLU A 151 -22.91 66.16 5.08
C GLU A 151 -22.98 64.97 4.10
N PRO A 152 -23.24 65.22 2.80
CA PRO A 152 -23.23 64.18 1.78
C PRO A 152 -21.87 63.51 1.67
N SER A 153 -21.85 62.19 1.47
CA SER A 153 -20.60 61.40 1.40
C SER A 153 -19.73 61.68 0.18
N SER A 154 -20.26 62.33 -0.86
CA SER A 154 -19.51 62.76 -2.07
C SER A 154 -18.54 63.92 -1.82
N SER A 155 -18.65 64.60 -0.69
CA SER A 155 -17.80 65.73 -0.32
C SER A 155 -16.37 65.33 0.08
N HIS A 156 -16.07 64.03 0.19
CA HIS A 156 -14.75 63.51 0.62
C HIS A 156 -13.84 63.02 -0.51
N GLU A 157 -14.23 63.15 -1.79
CA GLU A 157 -13.46 62.63 -2.94
C GLU A 157 -12.74 63.71 -3.77
N THR A 158 -12.28 64.80 -3.14
CA THR A 158 -11.21 65.62 -3.73
C THR A 158 -9.87 65.14 -3.19
N TYR A 159 -9.37 64.03 -3.74
CA TYR A 159 -7.93 63.74 -3.66
C TYR A 159 -7.27 64.36 -4.89
N ASP A 160 -6.37 65.31 -4.62
CA ASP A 160 -5.38 65.81 -5.58
C ASP A 160 -4.54 64.64 -6.09
N ASP A 161 -4.72 64.27 -7.36
CA ASP A 161 -3.78 63.41 -8.09
C ASP A 161 -2.80 64.32 -8.88
N GLU A 162 -1.56 64.44 -8.36
CA GLU A 162 -0.35 64.84 -9.10
C GLU A 162 0.26 63.66 -9.86
#